data_AF-A0A6G0TTI7-F1
#
_entry.id   AF-A0A6G0TTI7-F1
#
_cell.length_a   1.000
_cell.length_b   1.000
_cell.length_c   1.000
_cell.angle_alpha   90.00
_cell.angle_beta   90.00
_cell.angle_gamma   90.00
#
_symmetry.space_group_name_H-M   'P 1'
#
loop_
_entity.id
_entity.type
_entity.pdbx_description
1 polymer ?
#
loop_
_entity_poly.entity_id
_entity_poly.type
_entity_poly.pdbx_seq_one_letter_code
_entity_poly.pdbx_strand_id
1 'polypeptide(L)'
;MDGENRIILNVGGIRYETYKATLKKIPATRLSRLTEALANYDPVLNEYFFDRHPGVFAQVLNYYRTGKLHYPTNVCGPLFEDELEFWGLDSNQVEPCCWSTYSIHRDTQATLAILDKLDIDSEKPNEEEVARMFGYEEEYLAGTLNLWQRTKPKLWALFNEPHSSLSAKVSVVRTIINIKTIHMGVRTIRICDETKYLHENVMGGVTQWLHYP
;
A
#
# COMPACT_ATOMS: atom_id res chain seq x y z
N MET A 1 -4.73 -18.43 -48.27
CA MET A 1 -3.28 -18.26 -48.07
C MET A 1 -3.08 -17.28 -46.91
N ASP A 2 -3.61 -17.61 -45.73
CA ASP A 2 -3.67 -16.64 -44.62
C ASP A 2 -2.65 -16.96 -43.51
N GLY A 3 -1.98 -18.11 -43.60
CA GLY A 3 -1.00 -18.58 -42.62
C GLY A 3 0.32 -17.80 -42.65
N GLU A 4 0.81 -17.40 -43.83
CA GLU A 4 2.09 -16.68 -43.96
C GLU A 4 2.08 -15.26 -43.37
N ASN A 5 0.89 -14.70 -43.18
CA ASN A 5 0.70 -13.37 -42.61
C ASN A 5 0.52 -13.38 -41.09
N ARG A 6 0.44 -14.56 -40.47
CA ARG A 6 0.36 -14.70 -39.02
C ARG A 6 1.76 -14.77 -38.41
N ILE A 7 1.83 -14.36 -37.15
CA ILE A 7 3.05 -14.35 -36.34
C ILE A 7 2.71 -14.86 -34.94
N ILE A 8 3.61 -15.68 -34.39
CA ILE A 8 3.48 -16.24 -33.05
C ILE A 8 4.47 -15.51 -32.14
N LEU A 9 3.95 -15.01 -31.02
CA LEU A 9 4.69 -14.32 -29.97
C LEU A 9 4.54 -15.13 -28.70
N ASN A 10 5.61 -15.78 -28.24
CA ASN A 10 5.66 -16.52 -27.00
C ASN A 10 6.16 -15.58 -25.89
N VAL A 11 5.29 -15.15 -24.99
CA VAL A 11 5.59 -14.22 -23.90
C VAL A 11 5.44 -14.93 -22.57
N GLY A 12 6.54 -15.09 -21.83
CA GLY A 12 6.56 -15.80 -20.53
C GLY A 12 6.03 -17.24 -20.62
N GLY A 13 6.18 -17.89 -21.77
CA GLY A 13 5.66 -19.24 -22.04
C GLY A 13 4.25 -19.29 -22.64
N ILE A 14 3.53 -18.17 -22.72
CA ILE A 14 2.19 -18.09 -23.32
C ILE A 14 2.30 -17.65 -24.79
N ARG A 15 1.73 -18.44 -25.69
CA ARG A 15 1.71 -18.16 -27.14
C ARG A 15 0.53 -17.26 -27.51
N TYR A 16 0.84 -16.14 -28.14
CA TYR A 16 -0.10 -15.21 -28.73
C TYR A 16 0.04 -15.25 -30.25
N GLU A 17 -1.08 -15.38 -30.95
CA GLU A 17 -1.11 -15.35 -32.40
C GLU A 17 -1.78 -14.05 -32.89
N THR A 18 -1.16 -13.41 -33.89
CA THR A 18 -1.72 -12.21 -34.53
C THR A 18 -1.24 -12.08 -35.97
N TYR A 19 -1.65 -11.02 -36.66
CA TYR A 19 -1.19 -10.72 -38.01
C TYR A 19 0.01 -9.78 -37.99
N LYS A 20 0.97 -9.97 -38.90
CA LYS A 20 2.11 -9.05 -39.09
C LYS A 20 1.63 -7.61 -39.32
N ALA A 21 0.53 -7.43 -40.07
CA ALA A 21 -0.11 -6.14 -40.30
C ALA A 21 -0.63 -5.47 -39.01
N THR A 22 -1.09 -6.24 -38.02
CA THR A 22 -1.56 -5.70 -36.73
C THR A 22 -0.42 -5.00 -36.00
N LEU A 23 0.77 -5.60 -35.99
CA LEU A 23 1.95 -5.02 -35.33
C LEU A 23 2.51 -3.77 -36.02
N LYS A 24 2.16 -3.57 -37.30
CA LYS A 24 2.55 -2.38 -38.08
C LYS A 24 1.64 -1.16 -37.85
N LYS A 25 0.47 -1.33 -37.22
CA LYS A 25 -0.47 -0.23 -36.94
C LYS A 25 0.11 0.86 -36.04
N ILE A 26 0.98 0.48 -35.11
CA ILE A 26 1.67 1.41 -34.20
C ILE A 26 3.16 1.35 -34.52
N PRO A 27 3.67 2.29 -35.34
CA PRO A 27 5.06 2.27 -35.78
C PRO A 27 6.01 2.65 -34.64
N ALA A 28 7.32 2.45 -34.87
CA ALA A 28 8.39 2.80 -33.94
C ALA A 28 8.42 2.04 -32.59
N THR A 29 7.59 1.01 -32.45
CA THR A 29 7.55 0.11 -31.30
C THR A 29 8.44 -1.12 -31.52
N ARG A 30 8.74 -1.88 -30.45
CA ARG A 30 9.52 -3.13 -30.55
C ARG A 30 8.85 -4.14 -31.49
N LEU A 31 7.53 -4.32 -31.35
CA LEU A 31 6.77 -5.28 -32.15
C LEU A 31 6.65 -4.87 -33.62
N SER A 32 6.63 -3.57 -33.92
CA SER A 32 6.63 -3.10 -35.31
C SER A 32 7.96 -3.38 -36.04
N ARG A 33 9.05 -3.62 -35.31
CA ARG A 33 10.41 -3.82 -35.83
C ARG A 33 10.87 -5.29 -35.79
N LEU A 34 9.96 -6.24 -35.59
CA LEU A 34 10.31 -7.66 -35.59
C LEU A 34 10.87 -8.10 -36.95
N THR A 35 11.99 -8.81 -36.91
CA THR A 35 12.63 -9.46 -38.05
C THR A 35 13.19 -10.82 -37.61
N GLU A 36 13.31 -11.76 -38.54
CA GLU A 36 13.84 -13.11 -38.28
C GLU A 36 15.33 -13.10 -37.92
N ALA A 37 16.02 -11.97 -38.14
CA ALA A 37 17.41 -11.78 -37.74
C ALA A 37 17.58 -11.45 -36.24
N LEU A 38 16.47 -11.24 -35.51
CA LEU A 38 16.55 -10.95 -34.08
C LEU A 38 16.90 -12.22 -33.29
N ALA A 39 17.72 -12.07 -32.26
CA ALA A 39 18.18 -13.17 -31.41
C ALA A 39 17.05 -13.91 -30.67
N ASN A 40 15.87 -13.30 -30.57
CA ASN A 40 14.71 -13.86 -29.90
C ASN A 40 13.74 -14.57 -30.84
N TYR A 41 14.08 -14.74 -32.12
CA TYR A 41 13.33 -15.55 -33.07
C TYR A 41 13.84 -17.01 -33.06
N ASP A 42 12.91 -17.95 -32.89
CA ASP A 42 13.17 -19.39 -33.02
C ASP A 42 12.74 -19.86 -34.43
N PRO A 43 13.70 -20.23 -35.30
CA PRO A 43 13.39 -20.67 -36.66
C PRO A 43 12.77 -22.08 -36.73
N VAL A 44 12.92 -22.89 -35.68
CA VAL A 44 12.37 -24.26 -35.63
C VAL A 44 10.87 -24.21 -35.34
N LEU A 45 10.49 -23.38 -34.36
CA LEU A 45 9.09 -23.20 -33.96
C LEU A 45 8.39 -22.07 -34.73
N ASN A 46 9.15 -21.26 -35.47
CA ASN A 46 8.68 -20.06 -36.17
C ASN A 46 7.94 -19.09 -35.22
N GLU A 47 8.53 -18.84 -34.05
CA GLU A 47 7.97 -17.96 -33.01
C GLU A 47 9.01 -17.00 -32.42
N TYR A 48 8.54 -15.89 -31.86
CA TYR A 48 9.40 -14.95 -31.12
C TYR A 48 9.21 -15.16 -29.63
N PHE A 49 10.29 -15.42 -28.89
CA PHE A 49 10.25 -15.59 -27.45
C PHE A 49 10.57 -14.28 -26.71
N PHE A 50 9.81 -13.98 -25.66
CA PHE A 50 10.04 -12.87 -24.76
C PHE A 50 9.85 -13.32 -23.32
N ASP A 51 10.90 -13.21 -22.50
CA ASP A 51 10.84 -13.53 -21.08
C ASP A 51 10.23 -12.35 -20.28
N ARG A 52 8.96 -12.04 -20.56
CA ARG A 52 8.20 -10.90 -20.02
C ARG A 52 6.84 -11.34 -19.51
N HIS A 53 6.12 -10.43 -18.84
CA HIS A 53 4.88 -10.75 -18.15
C HIS A 53 3.70 -11.01 -19.12
N PRO A 54 3.18 -12.25 -19.26
CA PRO A 54 2.14 -12.56 -20.24
C PRO A 54 0.81 -11.84 -19.97
N GLY A 55 0.43 -11.68 -18.71
CA GLY A 55 -0.83 -11.01 -18.34
C GLY A 55 -0.92 -9.56 -18.81
N VAL A 56 0.20 -8.83 -18.82
CA VAL A 56 0.29 -7.45 -19.31
C VAL A 56 0.31 -7.42 -20.83
N PHE A 57 1.03 -8.37 -21.44
CA PHE A 57 1.14 -8.47 -22.89
C PHE A 57 -0.21 -8.58 -23.60
N ALA A 58 -1.21 -9.21 -22.97
CA ALA A 58 -2.57 -9.25 -23.52
C ALA A 58 -3.13 -7.85 -23.81
N GLN A 59 -2.89 -6.87 -22.91
CA GLN A 59 -3.33 -5.49 -23.11
C GLN A 59 -2.49 -4.76 -24.15
N VAL A 60 -1.18 -4.99 -24.16
CA VAL A 60 -0.28 -4.49 -25.20
C VAL A 60 -0.77 -4.92 -26.57
N LEU A 61 -1.06 -6.22 -26.77
CA LEU A 61 -1.53 -6.73 -28.06
C LEU A 61 -2.93 -6.20 -28.43
N ASN A 62 -3.81 -6.01 -27.44
CA ASN A 62 -5.11 -5.39 -27.68
C ASN A 62 -4.97 -3.95 -28.15
N TYR A 63 -3.99 -3.19 -27.67
CA TYR A 63 -3.72 -1.84 -28.15
C TYR A 63 -3.42 -1.81 -29.65
N TYR A 64 -2.61 -2.75 -30.18
CA TYR A 64 -2.40 -2.86 -31.63
C TYR A 64 -3.67 -3.24 -32.40
N ARG A 65 -4.60 -3.98 -31.78
CA ARG A 65 -5.85 -4.39 -32.44
C ARG A 65 -6.84 -3.23 -32.52
N THR A 66 -7.08 -2.55 -31.41
CA THR A 66 -8.14 -1.56 -31.22
C THR A 66 -7.68 -0.11 -31.41
N GLY A 67 -6.39 0.17 -31.24
CA GLY A 67 -5.85 1.53 -31.16
C GLY A 67 -6.15 2.24 -29.84
N LYS A 68 -6.67 1.53 -28.83
CA LYS A 68 -7.03 2.08 -27.52
C LYS A 68 -6.25 1.39 -26.40
N LEU A 69 -5.50 2.17 -25.62
CA LEU A 69 -4.67 1.66 -24.53
C LEU A 69 -5.45 1.70 -23.21
N HIS A 70 -5.75 0.53 -22.66
CA HIS A 70 -6.47 0.40 -21.39
C HIS A 70 -5.58 -0.21 -20.31
N TYR A 71 -5.78 0.28 -19.09
CA TYR A 71 -5.05 -0.16 -17.92
C TYR A 71 -5.64 -1.47 -17.36
N PRO A 72 -4.85 -2.54 -17.16
CA PRO A 72 -5.31 -3.78 -16.54
C PRO A 72 -5.71 -3.58 -15.07
N THR A 73 -6.84 -4.15 -14.65
CA THR A 73 -7.35 -4.02 -13.26
C THR A 73 -6.60 -4.90 -12.25
N ASN A 74 -5.85 -5.88 -12.72
CA ASN A 74 -5.17 -6.89 -11.91
C ASN A 74 -3.64 -6.68 -11.82
N VAL A 75 -3.13 -5.56 -12.29
CA VAL A 75 -1.69 -5.23 -12.34
C VAL A 75 -1.50 -3.81 -11.78
N CYS A 76 -0.43 -3.58 -11.03
CA CYS A 76 -0.14 -2.26 -10.46
C CYS A 76 0.36 -1.26 -11.52
N GLY A 77 0.16 0.04 -11.25
CA GLY A 77 0.74 1.21 -11.97
C GLY A 77 2.13 0.98 -12.59
N PRO A 78 3.12 0.78 -11.71
CA PRO A 78 4.53 0.78 -12.12
C PRO A 78 4.88 -0.41 -13.00
N LEU A 79 4.35 -1.60 -12.69
CA LEU A 79 4.64 -2.81 -13.46
C LEU A 79 4.12 -2.71 -14.91
N PHE A 80 2.99 -2.04 -15.13
CA PHE A 80 2.50 -1.83 -16.49
C PHE A 80 3.35 -0.79 -17.22
N GLU A 81 3.77 0.29 -16.56
CA GLU A 81 4.65 1.31 -17.15
C GLU A 81 5.98 0.71 -17.58
N ASP A 82 6.61 -0.12 -16.74
CA ASP A 82 7.86 -0.84 -17.06
C ASP A 82 7.68 -1.74 -18.30
N GLU A 83 6.52 -2.40 -18.42
CA GLU A 83 6.20 -3.20 -19.59
C GLU A 83 5.97 -2.33 -20.83
N LEU A 84 5.21 -1.23 -20.73
CA LEU A 84 4.99 -0.31 -21.85
C LEU A 84 6.31 0.25 -22.37
N GLU A 85 7.21 0.65 -21.47
CA GLU A 85 8.57 1.09 -21.82
C GLU A 85 9.33 -0.01 -22.56
N PHE A 86 9.29 -1.25 -22.06
CA PHE A 86 9.92 -2.39 -22.73
C PHE A 86 9.39 -2.58 -24.17
N TRP A 87 8.08 -2.49 -24.37
CA TRP A 87 7.45 -2.64 -25.69
C TRP A 87 7.60 -1.40 -26.59
N GLY A 88 8.08 -0.29 -26.04
CA GLY A 88 8.26 0.99 -26.73
C GLY A 88 6.95 1.72 -26.97
N LEU A 89 6.04 1.68 -26.00
CA LEU A 89 4.74 2.34 -26.01
C LEU A 89 4.72 3.50 -25.01
N ASP A 90 4.06 4.59 -25.38
CA ASP A 90 3.92 5.77 -24.53
C ASP A 90 2.75 5.58 -23.55
N SER A 91 3.05 5.63 -22.25
CA SER A 91 2.06 5.52 -21.16
C SER A 91 1.07 6.68 -21.12
N ASN A 92 1.37 7.81 -21.78
CA ASN A 92 0.44 8.95 -21.85
C ASN A 92 -0.72 8.73 -22.83
N GLN A 93 -0.69 7.68 -23.66
CA GLN A 93 -1.76 7.35 -24.62
C GLN A 93 -2.92 6.55 -23.99
N VAL A 94 -2.97 6.45 -22.67
CA VAL A 94 -4.01 5.71 -21.94
C VAL A 94 -5.36 6.41 -22.09
N GLU A 95 -6.39 5.61 -22.39
CA GLU A 95 -7.76 6.10 -22.55
C GLU A 95 -8.30 6.74 -21.27
N PRO A 96 -9.16 7.78 -21.37
CA PRO A 96 -9.67 8.52 -20.21
C PRO A 96 -10.36 7.66 -19.14
N CYS A 97 -10.99 6.55 -19.53
CA CYS A 97 -11.66 5.65 -18.59
C CYS A 97 -10.70 4.97 -17.59
N CYS A 98 -9.40 5.00 -17.84
CA CYS A 98 -8.36 4.40 -17.00
C CYS A 98 -7.53 5.43 -16.22
N TRP A 99 -7.80 6.72 -16.38
CA TRP A 99 -6.99 7.78 -15.74
C TRP A 99 -7.04 7.77 -14.22
N SER A 100 -8.19 7.40 -13.62
CA SER A 100 -8.31 7.32 -12.16
C SER A 100 -7.37 6.26 -11.57
N THR A 101 -7.33 5.07 -12.18
CA THR A 101 -6.41 4.00 -11.78
C THR A 101 -4.95 4.44 -11.96
N TYR A 102 -4.65 5.08 -13.10
CA TYR A 102 -3.30 5.60 -13.40
C TYR A 102 -2.84 6.66 -12.39
N SER A 103 -3.68 7.66 -12.09
CA SER A 103 -3.32 8.76 -11.19
C SER A 103 -3.13 8.31 -9.75
N ILE A 104 -3.98 7.40 -9.25
CA ILE A 104 -3.87 6.87 -7.88
C ILE A 104 -2.50 6.22 -7.67
N HIS A 105 -2.02 5.42 -8.62
CA HIS A 105 -0.74 4.75 -8.48
C HIS A 105 0.43 5.72 -8.51
N ARG A 106 0.42 6.68 -9.44
CA ARG A 106 1.49 7.69 -9.55
C ARG A 106 1.57 8.58 -8.31
N ASP A 107 0.43 9.06 -7.83
CA ASP A 107 0.36 9.95 -6.68
C ASP A 107 0.72 9.20 -5.38
N THR A 108 0.35 7.93 -5.27
CA THR A 108 0.76 7.08 -4.14
C THR A 108 2.28 6.88 -4.13
N GLN A 109 2.90 6.57 -5.27
CA GLN A 109 4.36 6.43 -5.34
C GLN A 109 5.08 7.74 -5.03
N ALA A 110 4.60 8.87 -5.57
CA ALA A 110 5.16 10.18 -5.26
C ALA A 110 5.08 10.48 -3.76
N THR A 111 3.93 10.19 -3.14
CA THR A 111 3.73 10.37 -1.69
C THR A 111 4.64 9.44 -0.88
N LEU A 112 4.74 8.16 -1.25
CA LEU A 112 5.63 7.20 -0.58
C LEU A 112 7.10 7.62 -0.69
N ALA A 113 7.53 8.10 -1.85
CA ALA A 113 8.89 8.62 -2.03
C ALA A 113 9.16 9.88 -1.21
N ILE A 114 8.14 10.72 -0.98
CA ILE A 114 8.25 11.85 -0.04
C ILE A 114 8.36 11.34 1.39
N LEU A 115 7.52 10.40 1.81
CA LEU A 115 7.56 9.80 3.15
C LEU A 115 8.91 9.13 3.43
N ASP A 116 9.45 8.36 2.49
CA ASP A 116 10.75 7.70 2.62
C ASP A 116 11.89 8.73 2.79
N LYS A 117 11.84 9.85 2.06
CA LYS A 117 12.78 10.98 2.26
C LYS A 117 12.65 11.61 3.64
N LEU A 118 11.43 11.77 4.15
CA LEU A 118 11.19 12.30 5.49
C LEU A 118 11.63 11.32 6.59
N ASP A 119 11.49 10.01 6.37
CA ASP A 119 11.94 8.97 7.30
C ASP A 119 13.47 8.87 7.36
N ILE A 120 14.20 9.24 6.29
CA ILE A 120 15.66 9.30 6.29
C ILE A 120 16.18 10.47 7.15
N ASP A 121 15.42 11.54 7.32
CA ASP A 121 15.75 12.65 8.25
C ASP A 121 15.49 12.31 9.73
N SER A 122 15.10 11.06 10.05
CA SER A 122 15.09 10.54 11.43
C SER A 122 16.50 10.18 11.94
N GLU A 123 17.53 10.94 11.56
CA GLU A 123 18.76 10.97 12.34
C GLU A 123 18.38 11.32 13.78
N LYS A 124 18.81 10.50 14.74
CA LYS A 124 18.53 10.77 16.16
C LYS A 124 19.01 12.19 16.45
N PRO A 125 18.14 13.11 16.87
CA PRO A 125 18.51 14.51 17.06
C PRO A 125 19.71 14.57 18.01
N ASN A 126 20.69 15.39 17.66
CA ASN A 126 21.90 15.53 18.47
C ASN A 126 21.53 16.04 19.88
N GLU A 127 22.35 15.77 20.89
CA GLU A 127 22.06 16.16 22.28
C GLU A 127 21.82 17.68 22.42
N GLU A 128 22.45 18.49 21.58
CA GLU A 128 22.24 19.94 21.48
C GLU A 128 20.86 20.32 20.90
N GLU A 129 20.41 19.63 19.85
CA GLU A 129 19.09 19.85 19.25
C GLU A 129 17.97 19.42 20.20
N VAL A 130 18.21 18.33 20.93
CA VAL A 130 17.34 17.88 22.01
C VAL A 130 17.26 18.93 23.11
N ALA A 131 18.40 19.52 23.52
CA ALA A 131 18.40 20.60 24.50
C ALA A 131 17.61 21.83 24.00
N ARG A 132 17.76 22.20 22.72
CA ARG A 132 17.01 23.29 22.09
C ARG A 132 15.49 23.04 22.08
N MET A 133 15.05 21.82 21.77
CA MET A 133 13.62 21.44 21.75
C MET A 133 12.93 21.63 23.12
N PHE A 134 13.67 21.47 24.22
CA PHE A 134 13.14 21.64 25.59
C PHE A 134 13.50 22.98 26.25
N GLY A 135 14.19 23.88 25.53
CA GLY A 135 14.62 25.18 26.04
C GLY A 135 15.76 25.10 27.06
N TYR A 136 16.65 24.10 26.95
CA TYR A 136 17.79 23.87 27.84
C TYR A 136 19.15 24.18 27.17
N GLU A 137 19.14 24.98 26.11
CA GLU A 137 20.33 25.26 25.28
C GLU A 137 21.43 25.96 26.09
N GLU A 138 21.08 26.95 26.90
CA GLU A 138 22.02 27.68 27.75
C GLU A 138 22.62 26.78 28.84
N GLU A 139 21.82 25.95 29.51
CA GLU A 139 22.28 25.05 30.57
C GLU A 139 23.06 23.84 30.05
N TYR A 140 22.79 23.41 28.81
CA TYR A 140 23.58 22.41 28.11
C TYR A 140 24.97 22.95 27.77
N LEU A 141 25.05 24.14 27.17
CA LEU A 141 26.31 24.81 26.84
C LEU A 141 27.13 25.16 28.10
N ALA A 142 26.47 25.54 29.19
CA ALA A 142 27.10 25.81 30.48
C ALA A 142 27.52 24.53 31.24
N GLY A 143 27.10 23.34 30.78
CA GLY A 143 27.40 22.06 31.44
C GLY A 143 26.69 21.86 32.78
N THR A 144 25.71 22.70 33.13
CA THR A 144 25.03 22.75 34.42
C THR A 144 23.71 21.97 34.45
N LEU A 145 23.43 21.17 33.41
CA LEU A 145 22.20 20.38 33.31
C LEU A 145 21.93 19.54 34.56
N ASN A 146 20.72 19.69 35.09
CA ASN A 146 20.24 18.90 36.21
C ASN A 146 19.81 17.47 35.78
N LEU A 147 19.69 16.57 36.76
CA LEU A 147 19.34 15.16 36.53
C LEU A 147 18.00 14.98 35.79
N TRP A 148 17.02 15.84 36.05
CA TRP A 148 15.72 15.82 35.37
C TRP A 148 15.82 16.27 33.91
N GLN A 149 16.58 17.34 33.62
CA GLN A 149 16.82 17.84 32.26
C GLN A 149 17.54 16.81 31.40
N ARG A 150 18.40 15.96 31.99
CA ARG A 150 19.06 14.85 31.27
C ARG A 150 18.17 13.63 31.04
N THR A 151 17.19 13.39 31.91
CA THR A 151 16.35 12.18 31.87
C THR A 151 15.01 12.41 31.18
N LYS A 152 14.45 13.62 31.27
CA LYS A 152 13.19 14.02 30.65
C LYS A 152 13.17 13.80 29.13
N PRO A 153 14.19 14.19 28.33
CA PRO A 153 14.18 13.95 26.90
C PRO A 153 14.17 12.45 26.54
N LYS A 154 14.90 11.63 27.30
CA LYS A 154 14.93 10.17 27.12
C LYS A 154 13.57 9.55 27.44
N LEU A 155 12.92 10.03 28.50
CA LEU A 155 11.57 9.60 28.88
C LEU A 155 10.52 10.03 27.85
N TRP A 156 10.66 11.24 27.29
CA TRP A 156 9.79 11.78 26.24
C TRP A 156 9.90 10.97 24.94
N ALA A 157 11.12 10.64 24.51
CA ALA A 157 11.34 9.78 23.34
C ALA A 157 10.72 8.38 23.52
N LEU A 158 10.86 7.79 24.73
CA LEU A 158 10.23 6.51 25.07
C LEU A 158 8.69 6.56 25.04
N PHE A 159 8.07 7.71 25.31
CA PHE A 159 6.63 7.87 25.32
C PHE A 159 6.06 8.09 23.91
N ASN A 160 6.72 8.91 23.09
CA ASN A 160 6.24 9.23 21.75
C ASN A 160 6.47 8.12 20.72
N GLU A 161 7.44 7.24 20.98
CA GLU A 161 7.79 6.16 20.06
C GLU A 161 7.56 4.79 20.72
N PRO A 162 6.32 4.28 20.75
CA PRO A 162 5.96 3.05 21.46
C PRO A 162 6.66 1.79 20.93
N HIS A 163 7.25 1.87 19.73
CA HIS A 163 7.99 0.79 19.09
C HIS A 163 9.51 0.82 19.37
N SER A 164 10.03 1.89 19.99
CA SER A 164 11.47 2.16 20.15
C SER A 164 12.22 1.18 21.06
N SER A 165 11.55 0.55 22.04
CA SER A 165 12.20 -0.33 23.00
C SER A 165 11.27 -1.40 23.57
N LEU A 166 11.84 -2.49 24.11
CA LEU A 166 11.07 -3.53 24.80
C LEU A 166 10.25 -2.97 25.98
N SER A 167 10.80 -2.01 26.71
CA SER A 167 10.15 -1.36 27.85
C SER A 167 8.95 -0.51 27.43
N ALA A 168 9.03 0.21 26.30
CA ALA A 168 7.91 0.96 25.73
C ALA A 168 6.76 0.05 25.28
N LYS A 169 7.08 -1.12 24.71
CA LYS A 169 6.08 -2.14 24.35
C LYS A 169 5.32 -2.65 25.59
N VAL A 170 6.02 -2.86 26.71
CA VAL A 170 5.41 -3.33 27.96
C VAL A 170 4.49 -2.28 28.59
N SER A 171 4.87 -0.99 28.58
CA SER A 171 4.06 0.09 29.16
C SER A 171 2.75 0.33 28.40
N VAL A 172 2.79 0.22 27.06
CA VAL A 172 1.60 0.29 26.19
C VAL A 172 0.66 -0.88 26.49
N VAL A 173 1.18 -2.12 26.56
CA VAL A 173 0.37 -3.30 26.90
C VAL A 173 -0.29 -3.16 28.27
N ARG A 174 0.44 -2.67 29.29
CA ARG A 174 -0.10 -2.46 30.63
C ARG A 174 -1.24 -1.43 30.64
N THR A 175 -1.08 -0.34 29.90
CA THR A 175 -2.11 0.71 29.76
C THR A 175 -3.37 0.16 29.09
N ILE A 176 -3.22 -0.63 28.01
CA ILE A 176 -4.34 -1.27 27.30
C ILE A 176 -5.08 -2.26 28.21
N ILE A 177 -4.36 -3.07 29.00
CA ILE A 177 -4.97 -4.01 29.95
C ILE A 177 -5.80 -3.25 30.99
N ASN A 178 -5.25 -2.18 31.58
CA ASN A 178 -5.96 -1.39 32.58
C ASN A 178 -7.24 -0.76 32.01
N ILE A 179 -7.19 -0.20 30.80
CA ILE A 179 -8.37 0.37 30.12
C ILE A 179 -9.43 -0.72 29.88
N LYS A 180 -9.04 -1.91 29.43
CA LYS A 180 -9.96 -3.04 29.24
C LYS A 180 -10.59 -3.52 30.55
N THR A 181 -9.81 -3.58 31.63
CA THR A 181 -10.33 -3.97 32.96
C THR A 181 -11.37 -2.97 33.47
N ILE A 182 -11.11 -1.67 33.31
CA ILE A 182 -12.07 -0.61 33.68
C ILE A 182 -13.34 -0.73 32.82
N HIS A 183 -13.20 -0.90 31.51
CA HIS A 183 -14.35 -1.04 30.60
C HIS A 183 -15.20 -2.27 30.94
N MET A 184 -14.58 -3.42 31.24
CA MET A 184 -15.31 -4.61 31.70
C MET A 184 -16.04 -4.35 33.02
N GLY A 185 -15.37 -3.73 34.01
CA GLY A 185 -15.98 -3.40 35.29
C GLY A 185 -17.22 -2.51 35.16
N VAL A 186 -17.14 -1.45 34.35
CA VAL A 186 -18.29 -0.57 34.06
C VAL A 186 -19.43 -1.33 33.38
N ARG A 187 -19.11 -2.23 32.44
CA ARG A 187 -20.12 -3.06 31.76
C ARG A 187 -20.80 -4.04 32.71
N THR A 188 -20.05 -4.64 33.64
CA THR A 188 -20.60 -5.52 34.68
C THR A 188 -21.51 -4.76 35.64
N ILE A 189 -21.10 -3.57 36.09
CA ILE A 189 -21.94 -2.72 36.97
C ILE A 189 -23.27 -2.39 36.27
N ARG A 190 -23.22 -2.00 34.99
CA ARG A 190 -24.44 -1.71 34.20
C ARG A 190 -25.39 -2.91 34.10
N ILE A 191 -24.84 -4.10 33.86
CA ILE A 191 -25.63 -5.35 33.81
C ILE A 191 -26.24 -5.67 35.19
N CYS A 192 -25.48 -5.47 36.27
CA CYS A 192 -26.01 -5.65 37.63
C CYS A 192 -27.13 -4.66 37.96
N ASP A 193 -27.05 -3.41 37.50
CA ASP A 193 -28.12 -2.42 37.70
C ASP A 193 -29.37 -2.74 36.87
N GLU A 194 -29.21 -3.16 35.61
CA GLU A 194 -30.33 -3.59 34.75
C GLU A 194 -31.03 -4.84 35.31
N THR A 195 -30.27 -5.81 35.82
CA THR A 195 -30.83 -7.04 36.42
C THR A 195 -31.54 -6.78 37.75
N LYS A 196 -31.03 -5.86 38.59
CA LYS A 196 -31.73 -5.41 39.80
C LYS A 196 -33.04 -4.70 39.47
N TYR A 197 -33.02 -3.79 38.50
CA TYR A 197 -34.21 -3.07 38.06
C TYR A 197 -35.31 -4.01 37.54
N LEU A 198 -34.92 -5.03 36.76
CA LEU A 198 -35.84 -6.07 36.30
C LEU A 198 -36.37 -6.93 37.46
N HIS A 199 -35.52 -7.32 38.41
CA HIS A 199 -35.95 -8.10 39.57
C HIS A 199 -36.92 -7.33 40.47
N GLU A 200 -36.68 -6.05 40.72
CA GLU A 200 -37.57 -5.18 41.50
C GLU A 200 -38.92 -4.97 40.80
N ASN A 201 -38.94 -4.74 39.48
CA ASN A 201 -40.18 -4.57 38.73
C ASN A 201 -40.99 -5.88 38.60
N VAL A 202 -40.33 -7.03 38.47
CA VAL A 202 -41.02 -8.33 38.46
C VAL A 202 -41.61 -8.64 39.83
N MET A 203 -40.86 -8.42 40.92
CA MET A 203 -41.35 -8.66 42.29
C MET A 203 -42.45 -7.66 42.69
N GLY A 204 -42.33 -6.39 42.29
CA GLY A 204 -43.38 -5.37 42.49
C GLY A 204 -44.65 -5.69 41.71
N GLY A 205 -44.52 -6.19 40.48
CA GLY A 205 -45.65 -6.64 39.67
C GLY A 205 -46.42 -7.80 40.32
N VAL A 206 -45.74 -8.78 40.90
CA VAL A 206 -46.38 -9.94 41.57
C VAL A 206 -47.15 -9.51 42.83
N THR A 207 -46.68 -8.50 43.57
CA THR A 207 -47.40 -7.99 44.76
C THR A 207 -48.69 -7.24 44.41
N GLN A 208 -48.80 -6.65 43.21
CA GLN A 208 -49.99 -5.89 42.81
C GLN A 208 -51.16 -6.79 42.37
N TRP A 209 -50.91 -8.06 42.02
CA TRP A 209 -51.95 -9.05 41.71
C TRP A 209 -52.59 -9.70 42.94
N LEU A 210 -51.99 -9.58 44.13
CA LEU A 210 -52.50 -10.17 45.38
C LEU A 210 -53.41 -9.23 46.19
N HIS A 211 -53.75 -8.05 45.68
CA HIS A 211 -54.57 -7.03 46.37
C HIS A 211 -55.82 -6.58 45.59
N TYR A 212 -56.25 -7.35 44.58
CA TYR A 212 -57.58 -7.16 43.98
C TYR A 212 -58.55 -8.17 44.61
N PRO A 213 -59.60 -7.73 45.33
CA PRO A 213 -60.67 -8.61 45.81
C PRO A 213 -61.57 -9.11 44.68
#